data_AF-A0A2D3TGC4-F1
#
_entry.id   AF-A0A2D3TGC4-F1
#
_cell.length_a   1.000
_cell.length_b   1.000
_cell.length_c   1.000
_cell.angle_alpha   90.00
_cell.angle_beta   90.00
_cell.angle_gamma   90.00
#
_symmetry.space_group_name_H-M   'P 1'
#
loop_
_entity.id
_entity.type
_entity.pdbx_description
1 polymer ?
#
loop_
_entity_poly.entity_id
_entity_poly.type
_entity_poly.pdbx_seq_one_letter_code
_entity_poly.pdbx_strand_id
1 'polypeptide(L)'
;MKQVYAGQTTPYFNLPGQGDTGGLSQPVTFTASKDTRALPEADSQIQRLTTFAQRRRLPIHLQEDDPRQVSAQGEERILPWRSFSFSMETAIPPTLLFDELDDLGLRLHVITLTLSQGRLSYRMEGKLYAQS
;
A
#
# COMPACT_ATOMS: atom_id res chain seq x y z
N MET A 1 -25.41 -17.74 6.68
CA MET A 1 -24.20 -17.71 5.83
C MET A 1 -24.43 -16.71 4.71
N LYS A 2 -23.61 -15.67 4.61
CA LYS A 2 -23.74 -14.65 3.56
C LYS A 2 -22.99 -15.16 2.34
N GLN A 3 -23.70 -15.49 1.26
CA GLN A 3 -23.09 -15.91 0.00
C GLN A 3 -22.40 -14.69 -0.60
N VAL A 4 -21.07 -14.71 -0.62
CA VAL A 4 -20.24 -13.53 -0.96
C VAL A 4 -20.01 -13.37 -2.47
N TYR A 5 -20.50 -14.27 -3.33
CA TYR A 5 -20.19 -14.17 -4.75
C TYR A 5 -21.16 -14.82 -5.75
N ALA A 6 -21.36 -14.10 -6.87
CA ALA A 6 -22.15 -14.47 -8.05
C ALA A 6 -21.56 -13.85 -9.36
N GLY A 7 -20.23 -13.89 -9.56
CA GLY A 7 -19.58 -13.33 -10.76
C GLY A 7 -18.83 -14.36 -11.60
N GLN A 8 -18.64 -14.07 -12.90
CA GLN A 8 -17.76 -14.82 -13.79
C GLN A 8 -16.39 -14.10 -13.85
N THR A 9 -15.32 -14.75 -13.39
CA THR A 9 -13.93 -14.29 -13.60
C THR A 9 -13.26 -15.15 -14.67
N THR A 10 -12.72 -14.53 -15.72
CA THR A 10 -11.93 -15.22 -16.74
C THR A 10 -10.48 -15.34 -16.26
N PRO A 11 -9.96 -16.55 -16.00
CA PRO A 11 -8.54 -16.72 -15.68
C PRO A 11 -7.68 -16.35 -16.89
N TYR A 12 -6.49 -15.82 -16.66
CA TYR A 12 -5.50 -15.67 -17.72
C TYR A 12 -4.24 -16.47 -17.36
N PHE A 13 -3.69 -17.14 -18.37
CA PHE A 13 -2.46 -17.91 -18.24
C PHE A 13 -1.38 -17.15 -19.00
N ASN A 14 -0.44 -16.54 -18.27
CA ASN A 14 0.77 -16.01 -18.87
C ASN A 14 1.83 -17.11 -18.78
N LEU A 15 2.30 -17.63 -19.92
CA LEU A 15 3.27 -18.74 -19.99
C LEU A 15 4.70 -18.27 -20.35
N PRO A 16 5.38 -17.37 -19.61
CA PRO A 16 6.82 -17.22 -19.74
C PRO A 16 7.50 -18.30 -18.88
N GLY A 17 7.75 -19.49 -19.45
CA GLY A 17 8.44 -20.61 -18.77
C GLY A 17 7.68 -21.94 -18.79
N GLN A 18 7.92 -22.81 -17.79
CA GLN A 18 7.38 -24.18 -17.69
C GLN A 18 5.85 -24.27 -17.46
N GLY A 19 5.17 -23.14 -17.29
CA GLY A 19 3.72 -23.12 -17.08
C GLY A 19 3.27 -23.31 -15.63
N ASP A 20 4.16 -23.10 -14.66
CA ASP A 20 3.87 -23.30 -13.23
C ASP A 20 3.15 -22.11 -12.56
N THR A 21 2.80 -21.05 -13.31
CA THR A 21 2.19 -19.82 -12.79
C THR A 21 0.85 -19.55 -13.47
N GLY A 22 -0.22 -19.44 -12.69
CA GLY A 22 -1.54 -18.98 -13.12
C GLY A 22 -2.00 -17.78 -12.30
N GLY A 23 -2.84 -16.92 -12.88
CA GLY A 23 -3.34 -15.72 -12.20
C GLY A 23 -4.77 -15.38 -12.59
N LEU A 24 -5.45 -14.63 -11.71
CA LEU A 24 -6.71 -13.98 -12.00
C LEU A 24 -6.64 -12.53 -11.51
N SER A 25 -7.30 -11.63 -12.23
CA SER A 25 -7.47 -10.24 -11.80
C SER A 25 -8.94 -10.00 -11.52
N GLN A 26 -9.24 -9.45 -10.34
CA GLN A 26 -10.59 -9.07 -9.95
C GLN A 26 -10.59 -7.60 -9.56
N PRO A 27 -11.40 -6.75 -10.22
CA PRO A 27 -11.54 -5.37 -9.80
C PRO A 27 -12.24 -5.31 -8.43
N VAL A 28 -11.70 -4.48 -7.54
CA VAL A 28 -12.30 -4.18 -6.24
C VAL A 28 -12.59 -2.69 -6.18
N THR A 29 -13.83 -2.33 -5.88
CA THR A 29 -14.23 -0.93 -5.68
C THR A 29 -14.28 -0.64 -4.19
N PHE A 30 -13.54 0.39 -3.77
CA PHE A 30 -13.55 0.85 -2.39
C PHE A 30 -14.41 2.11 -2.28
N THR A 31 -15.41 2.11 -1.40
CA THR A 31 -16.19 3.31 -1.03
C THR A 31 -15.63 3.86 0.28
N ALA A 32 -14.41 4.40 0.24
CA ALA A 32 -13.84 5.09 1.38
C ALA A 32 -14.22 6.57 1.34
N SER A 33 -14.74 7.09 2.45
CA SER A 33 -14.94 8.53 2.63
C SER A 33 -13.59 9.24 2.65
N LYS A 34 -13.55 10.45 2.08
CA LYS A 34 -12.35 11.30 2.15
C LYS A 34 -12.04 11.60 3.62
N ASP A 35 -10.81 11.32 4.03
CA ASP A 35 -10.30 11.83 5.31
C ASP A 35 -10.12 13.35 5.21
N THR A 36 -10.73 14.07 6.16
CA THR A 36 -10.75 15.54 6.20
C THR A 36 -9.83 16.10 7.26
N ARG A 37 -9.18 15.23 8.06
CA ARG A 37 -8.17 15.64 9.03
C ARG A 37 -6.99 16.31 8.31
N ALA A 38 -6.40 17.32 8.94
CA ALA A 38 -5.22 17.99 8.41
C ALA A 38 -4.05 17.00 8.36
N LEU A 39 -3.24 17.07 7.30
CA LEU A 39 -2.01 16.28 7.22
C LEU A 39 -1.04 16.78 8.30
N PRO A 40 -0.44 15.88 9.10
CA PRO A 40 0.62 16.25 10.02
C PRO A 40 1.91 16.64 9.28
N GLU A 41 2.79 17.35 9.99
CA GLU A 41 4.12 17.74 9.52
C GLU A 41 4.96 16.52 9.11
N ALA A 42 5.79 16.69 8.08
CA ALA A 42 6.60 15.60 7.52
C ALA A 42 7.44 14.85 8.56
N ASP A 43 8.18 15.57 9.41
CA ASP A 43 9.01 14.94 10.43
C ASP A 43 8.18 14.11 11.41
N SER A 44 6.99 14.60 11.78
CA SER A 44 6.07 13.89 12.68
C SER A 44 5.53 12.61 12.03
N GLN A 45 5.22 12.64 10.73
CA GLN A 45 4.73 11.49 9.99
C GLN A 45 5.82 10.42 9.82
N ILE A 46 7.02 10.84 9.42
CA ILE A 46 8.17 9.95 9.26
C ILE A 46 8.50 9.29 10.60
N GLN A 47 8.57 10.07 11.68
CA GLN A 47 8.81 9.56 13.02
C GLN A 47 7.74 8.55 13.44
N ARG A 48 6.46 8.85 13.19
CA ARG A 48 5.35 7.94 13.55
C ARG A 48 5.46 6.60 12.83
N LEU A 49 5.67 6.62 11.51
CA LEU A 49 5.79 5.40 10.70
C LEU A 49 7.04 4.59 11.06
N THR A 50 8.18 5.25 11.23
CA THR A 50 9.45 4.58 11.58
C THR A 50 9.42 4.02 13.00
N THR A 51 8.85 4.73 13.96
CA THR A 51 8.65 4.24 15.34
C THR A 51 7.74 3.01 15.35
N PHE A 52 6.64 3.05 14.58
CA PHE A 52 5.76 1.90 14.40
C PHE A 52 6.52 0.68 13.85
N ALA A 53 7.28 0.87 12.76
CA ALA A 53 8.08 -0.18 12.15
C ALA A 53 9.12 -0.76 13.12
N GLN A 54 9.83 0.09 13.86
CA GLN A 54 10.81 -0.32 14.87
C GLN A 54 10.17 -1.16 15.98
N ARG A 55 9.04 -0.71 16.56
CA ARG A 55 8.32 -1.45 17.62
C ARG A 55 7.88 -2.83 17.16
N ARG A 56 7.48 -2.94 15.89
CA ARG A 56 7.04 -4.20 15.27
C ARG A 56 8.19 -4.99 14.62
N ARG A 57 9.44 -4.51 14.72
CA ARG A 57 10.65 -5.09 14.10
C ARG A 57 10.51 -5.31 12.60
N LEU A 58 9.86 -4.37 11.93
CA LEU A 58 9.64 -4.41 10.49
C LEU A 58 10.80 -3.75 9.75
N PRO A 59 11.38 -4.42 8.74
CA PRO A 59 12.23 -3.74 7.78
C PRO A 59 11.33 -2.82 6.94
N ILE A 60 11.60 -1.52 7.00
CA ILE A 60 10.89 -0.52 6.19
C ILE A 60 11.88 0.22 5.30
N HIS A 61 11.52 0.33 4.03
CA HIS A 61 12.15 1.26 3.10
C HIS A 61 11.24 2.46 2.96
N LEU A 62 11.81 3.67 3.04
CA LEU A 62 11.09 4.93 2.91
C LEU A 62 11.89 5.85 1.99
N GLN A 63 11.22 6.44 1.01
CA GLN A 63 11.82 7.34 0.04
C GLN A 63 10.87 8.50 -0.22
N GLU A 64 11.39 9.74 -0.17
CA GLU A 64 10.62 10.91 -0.57
C GLU A 64 10.43 10.95 -2.09
N ASP A 65 9.21 11.28 -2.51
CA ASP A 65 8.85 11.45 -3.91
C ASP A 65 9.12 12.88 -4.37
N ASP A 66 9.37 13.06 -5.67
CA ASP A 66 9.39 14.39 -6.27
C ASP A 66 7.97 15.00 -6.19
N PRO A 67 7.79 16.20 -5.58
CA PRO A 67 6.49 16.84 -5.49
C PRO A 67 6.00 17.38 -6.83
N ARG A 68 6.81 17.38 -7.89
CA ARG A 68 6.44 17.84 -9.23
C ARG A 68 5.57 16.80 -9.93
N GLN A 69 4.40 17.24 -10.37
CA GLN A 69 3.54 16.47 -11.28
C GLN A 69 3.48 17.16 -12.63
N VAL A 70 3.65 16.38 -13.69
CA VAL A 70 3.45 16.85 -15.06
C VAL A 70 2.10 16.33 -15.55
N SER A 71 1.22 17.24 -15.97
CA SER A 71 -0.08 16.87 -16.54
C SER A 71 0.09 16.20 -17.90
N ALA A 72 -0.99 15.57 -18.41
CA ALA A 72 -0.99 15.00 -19.77
C ALA A 72 -0.73 16.05 -20.87
N GLN A 73 -0.94 17.33 -20.55
CA GLN A 73 -0.72 18.48 -21.41
C GLN A 73 0.68 19.11 -21.25
N GLY A 74 1.54 18.53 -20.39
CA GLY A 74 2.91 19.00 -20.16
C GLY A 74 3.05 20.15 -19.16
N GLU A 75 1.98 20.51 -18.44
CA GLU A 75 2.02 21.55 -17.41
C GLU A 75 2.59 20.98 -16.10
N GLU A 76 3.63 21.62 -15.57
CA GLU A 76 4.24 21.23 -14.30
C GLU A 76 3.51 21.90 -13.12
N ARG A 77 3.09 21.11 -12.15
CA ARG A 77 2.50 21.58 -10.90
C ARG A 77 3.22 20.96 -9.71
N ILE A 78 3.62 21.80 -8.77
CA ILE A 78 4.16 21.35 -7.48
C ILE A 78 2.98 21.01 -6.57
N LEU A 79 3.00 19.80 -6.01
CA LEU A 79 2.01 19.39 -5.03
C LEU A 79 2.15 20.19 -3.72
N PRO A 80 1.04 20.62 -3.11
CA PRO A 80 1.06 21.37 -1.86
C PRO A 80 1.26 20.47 -0.62
N TRP A 81 1.62 19.21 -0.81
CA TRP A 81 1.93 18.24 0.24
C TRP A 81 3.17 17.42 -0.16
N ARG A 82 3.88 16.89 0.85
CA ARG A 82 4.98 15.95 0.67
C ARG A 82 4.46 14.53 0.63
N SER A 83 5.10 13.69 -0.18
CA SER A 83 4.74 12.28 -0.34
C SER A 83 5.99 11.42 -0.19
N PHE A 84 5.84 10.27 0.46
CA PHE A 84 6.91 9.29 0.62
C PHE A 84 6.40 7.92 0.20
N SER A 85 7.13 7.27 -0.69
CA SER A 85 6.96 5.85 -1.00
C SER A 85 7.51 5.02 0.14
N PHE A 86 6.76 4.03 0.60
CA PHE A 86 7.27 3.05 1.54
C PHE A 86 6.97 1.61 1.09
N SER A 87 7.85 0.71 1.51
CA SER A 87 7.64 -0.73 1.40
C SER A 87 8.08 -1.46 2.66
N MET A 88 7.40 -2.56 2.98
CA MET A 88 7.75 -3.43 4.11
C MET A 88 7.33 -4.86 3.86
N GLU A 89 8.00 -5.79 4.54
CA GLU A 89 7.70 -7.22 4.50
C GLU A 89 7.51 -7.78 5.91
N THR A 90 6.57 -8.70 6.06
CA THR A 90 6.23 -9.31 7.35
C THR A 90 5.55 -10.66 7.22
N ALA A 91 5.56 -11.45 8.30
CA ALA A 91 4.69 -12.61 8.45
C ALA A 91 3.37 -12.27 9.18
N ILE A 92 3.22 -11.04 9.66
CA ILE A 92 2.02 -10.58 10.38
C ILE A 92 0.95 -10.16 9.36
N PRO A 93 -0.28 -10.69 9.43
CA PRO A 93 -1.37 -10.26 8.56
C PRO A 93 -1.59 -8.74 8.60
N PRO A 94 -1.80 -8.04 7.46
CA PRO A 94 -1.95 -6.59 7.42
C PRO A 94 -3.05 -6.05 8.34
N THR A 95 -4.16 -6.78 8.45
CA THR A 95 -5.27 -6.41 9.35
C THR A 95 -4.85 -6.37 10.81
N LEU A 96 -3.98 -7.28 11.25
CA LEU A 96 -3.44 -7.31 12.61
C LEU A 96 -2.27 -6.34 12.78
N LEU A 97 -1.52 -6.10 11.71
CA LEU A 97 -0.36 -5.24 11.76
C LEU A 97 -0.76 -3.77 11.97
N PHE A 98 -1.78 -3.31 11.24
CA PHE A 98 -2.19 -1.89 11.22
C PHE A 98 -3.31 -1.53 12.19
N ASP A 99 -3.82 -2.48 12.98
CA ASP A 99 -4.95 -2.25 13.90
C ASP A 99 -4.71 -1.10 14.90
N GLU A 100 -3.44 -0.88 15.28
CA GLU A 100 -3.03 0.15 16.25
C GLU A 100 -2.41 1.40 15.58
N LEU A 101 -2.30 1.43 14.25
CA LEU A 101 -1.66 2.55 13.55
C LEU A 101 -2.73 3.54 13.10
N ASP A 102 -2.63 4.79 13.57
CA ASP A 102 -3.43 5.88 13.00
C ASP A 102 -3.07 6.06 11.52
N ASP A 103 -4.08 5.86 10.66
CA ASP A 103 -3.98 5.81 9.21
C ASP A 103 -3.93 7.19 8.55
N LEU A 104 -3.96 8.28 9.34
CA LEU A 104 -3.93 9.65 8.83
C LEU A 104 -2.76 9.89 7.87
N GLY A 105 -3.04 10.11 6.59
CA GLY A 105 -2.02 10.32 5.56
C GLY A 105 -1.30 9.03 5.13
N LEU A 106 -1.69 7.86 5.60
CA LEU A 106 -1.13 6.58 5.18
C LEU A 106 -2.06 5.89 4.18
N ARG A 107 -1.52 5.45 3.04
CA ARG A 107 -2.31 4.73 2.03
C ARG A 107 -1.54 3.57 1.43
N LEU A 108 -2.03 2.36 1.64
CA LEU A 108 -1.55 1.19 0.91
C LEU A 108 -2.13 1.18 -0.51
N HIS A 109 -1.32 0.78 -1.48
CA HIS A 109 -1.78 0.58 -2.86
C HIS A 109 -1.48 -0.82 -3.38
N VAL A 110 -0.50 -1.53 -2.82
CA VAL A 110 -0.23 -2.93 -3.16
C VAL A 110 -0.04 -3.74 -1.89
N ILE A 111 -0.68 -4.91 -1.83
CA ILE A 111 -0.43 -5.94 -0.84
C ILE A 111 -0.23 -7.26 -1.61
N THR A 112 0.96 -7.83 -1.50
CA THR A 112 1.30 -9.13 -2.08
C THR A 112 1.31 -10.17 -0.97
N LEU A 113 0.55 -11.25 -1.19
CA LEU A 113 0.53 -12.42 -0.30
C LEU A 113 1.30 -13.55 -0.98
N THR A 114 2.23 -14.16 -0.26
CA THR A 114 2.99 -15.32 -0.75
C THR A 114 2.89 -16.46 0.24
N LEU A 115 2.42 -17.63 -0.23
CA LEU A 115 2.45 -18.87 0.55
C LEU A 115 3.67 -19.68 0.11
N SER A 116 4.63 -19.86 1.01
CA SER A 116 5.82 -20.68 0.76
C SER A 116 6.05 -21.62 1.93
N GLN A 117 6.20 -22.92 1.65
CA GLN A 117 6.45 -23.96 2.66
C GLN A 117 5.45 -23.91 3.85
N GLY A 118 4.18 -23.65 3.56
CA GLY A 118 3.12 -23.55 4.57
C GLY A 118 3.13 -22.27 5.41
N ARG A 119 3.95 -21.27 5.07
CA ARG A 119 4.02 -19.97 5.75
C ARG A 119 3.59 -18.85 4.81
N LEU A 120 2.73 -17.96 5.31
CA LEU A 120 2.34 -16.74 4.61
C LEU A 120 3.35 -15.63 4.92
N SER A 121 3.77 -14.94 3.87
CA SER A 121 4.42 -13.64 3.96
C SER A 121 3.61 -12.58 3.22
N TYR A 122 3.74 -11.35 3.69
CA TYR A 122 3.06 -10.19 3.19
C TYR A 122 4.09 -9.14 2.83
N ARG A 123 4.05 -8.66 1.60
CA ARG A 123 4.75 -7.46 1.16
C ARG A 123 3.74 -6.37 0.92
N MET A 124 4.03 -5.18 1.43
CA MET A 124 3.12 -4.03 1.38
C MET A 124 3.85 -2.84 0.81
N GLU A 125 3.19 -2.13 -0.09
CA GLU A 125 3.67 -0.89 -0.68
C GLU A 125 2.60 0.18 -0.54
N GLY A 126 3.05 1.39 -0.21
CA GLY A 126 2.14 2.48 0.08
C GLY A 126 2.79 3.86 -0.04
N LYS A 127 1.96 4.85 0.25
CA LYS A 127 2.31 6.26 0.33
C LYS A 127 2.05 6.78 1.73
N LEU A 128 2.99 7.58 2.22
CA LEU A 128 2.84 8.43 3.39
C LEU A 128 2.75 9.88 2.90
N TYR A 129 1.67 10.57 3.27
CA TYR A 129 1.41 11.97 2.93
C TYR A 129 1.60 12.83 4.17
N ALA A 130 2.25 13.97 3.97
CA ALA A 130 2.49 14.94 5.02
C ALA A 130 2.32 16.37 4.50
N GLN A 131 2.13 17.29 5.42
CA GLN A 131 2.19 18.71 5.11
C GLN A 131 3.59 19.09 4.62
N SER A 132 3.63 20.00 3.64
CA SER A 132 4.88 20.56 3.08
C SER A 132 5.53 21.58 3.99
#